data_AF-A0A354QSI7-F1
#
_entry.id   AF-A0A354QSI7-F1
#
_cell.length_a   1.000
_cell.length_b   1.000
_cell.length_c   1.000
_cell.angle_alpha   90.00
_cell.angle_beta   90.00
_cell.angle_gamma   90.00
#
_symmetry.space_group_name_H-M   'P 1'
#
loop_
_entity.id
_entity.type
_entity.pdbx_description
1 polymer ?
#
loop_
_entity_poly.entity_id
_entity_poly.type
_entity_poly.pdbx_seq_one_letter_code
_entity_poly.pdbx_strand_id
1 'polypeptide(L)' 'VENFKAFHDVIAKAKPATVKGTYITNLTITTTQGVGIKVDVNSL' A
#
# COMPACT_ATOMS: atom_id res chain seq x y z
N VAL A 1 1.86 13.75 -2.25
CA VAL A 1 1.57 12.39 -1.74
C VAL A 1 0.27 11.79 -2.32
N GLU A 2 -0.45 12.54 -3.17
CA GLU A 2 -1.79 12.15 -3.65
C GLU A 2 -1.80 10.87 -4.49
N ASN A 3 -0.84 10.69 -5.40
CA ASN A 3 -0.77 9.46 -6.21
C ASN A 3 -0.69 8.21 -5.33
N PHE A 4 0.10 8.26 -4.26
CA PHE A 4 0.26 7.15 -3.33
C PHE A 4 -1.04 6.82 -2.59
N LYS A 5 -1.76 7.86 -2.12
CA LYS A 5 -3.07 7.71 -1.47
C LYS A 5 -4.12 7.15 -2.44
N ALA A 6 -4.14 7.61 -3.69
CA ALA A 6 -5.05 7.10 -4.71
C ALA A 6 -4.84 5.61 -4.99
N PHE A 7 -3.58 5.15 -5.08
CA PHE A 7 -3.28 3.72 -5.24
C PHE A 7 -3.70 2.91 -4.01
N HIS A 8 -3.44 3.42 -2.80
CA HIS A 8 -3.87 2.77 -1.57
C HIS A 8 -5.40 2.62 -1.51
N ASP A 9 -6.15 3.67 -1.83
CA ASP A 9 -7.61 3.66 -1.79
C ASP A 9 -8.22 2.70 -2.81
N VAL A 10 -7.66 2.63 -4.02
CA VAL A 10 -8.11 1.66 -5.05
C VAL A 10 -7.84 0.22 -4.58
N ILE A 11 -6.68 -0.04 -4.00
CA ILE A 11 -6.33 -1.38 -3.49
C ILE A 11 -7.20 -1.74 -2.28
N ALA A 12 -7.47 -0.79 -1.37
CA ALA A 12 -8.36 -0.99 -0.23
C ALA A 12 -9.80 -1.29 -0.67
N LYS A 13 -10.31 -0.59 -1.70
CA LYS A 13 -11.62 -0.88 -2.31
C LYS A 13 -11.65 -2.21 -3.06
N ALA A 14 -10.53 -2.64 -3.63
CA ALA A 14 -10.39 -3.92 -4.30
C ALA A 14 -10.28 -5.11 -3.32
N LYS A 15 -10.30 -4.87 -1.99
CA LYS A 15 -10.28 -5.93 -0.98
C LYS A 15 -11.50 -6.86 -1.15
N PRO A 16 -11.31 -8.17 -1.37
CA PRO A 16 -12.41 -9.12 -1.46
C PRO A 16 -13.13 -9.28 -0.12
N ALA A 17 -14.46 -9.39 -0.14
CA ALA A 17 -15.29 -9.54 1.07
C ALA A 17 -14.98 -10.81 1.89
N THR A 18 -14.33 -11.80 1.27
CA THR A 18 -13.86 -13.04 1.91
C THR A 18 -12.61 -12.87 2.76
N VAL A 19 -11.86 -11.76 2.63
CA VAL A 19 -10.63 -11.53 3.39
C VAL A 19 -10.95 -10.97 4.78
N LYS A 20 -11.01 -11.86 5.76
CA LYS A 20 -11.11 -11.53 7.19
C LYS A 20 -9.71 -11.30 7.76
N GLY A 21 -9.16 -10.10 7.58
CA GLY A 21 -7.84 -9.72 8.13
C GLY A 21 -7.17 -8.54 7.43
N THR A 22 -5.90 -8.31 7.76
CA THR A 22 -5.03 -7.31 7.14
C THR A 22 -4.77 -7.68 5.68
N TYR A 23 -5.20 -6.84 4.74
CA TYR A 23 -5.08 -7.09 3.30
C TYR A 23 -3.70 -6.70 2.76
N ILE A 24 -3.14 -5.60 3.27
CA ILE A 24 -1.83 -5.08 2.87
C ILE A 24 -0.85 -5.38 4.01
N THR A 25 0.06 -6.35 3.79
CA THR A 25 1.00 -6.83 4.83
C THR A 25 2.33 -6.08 4.79
N ASN A 26 2.75 -5.59 3.63
CA ASN A 26 3.99 -4.83 3.48
C ASN A 26 3.83 -3.81 2.34
N LEU A 27 4.40 -2.62 2.56
CA LEU A 27 4.36 -1.52 1.63
C LEU A 27 5.77 -0.95 1.47
N THR A 28 6.27 -0.88 0.24
CA THR A 28 7.64 -0.45 -0.04
C THR A 28 7.65 0.39 -1.30
N ILE A 29 8.25 1.58 -1.21
CA ILE A 29 8.45 2.48 -2.35
C ILE A 29 9.89 2.29 -2.81
N THR A 30 10.07 1.99 -4.09
CA THR A 30 11.40 1.84 -4.69
C THR A 30 11.45 2.56 -6.04
N THR A 31 12.65 2.98 -6.43
CA THR A 31 12.93 3.45 -7.79
C THR A 31 13.46 2.28 -8.63
N THR A 32 13.40 2.41 -9.95
CA THR A 32 13.69 1.31 -10.91
C THR A 32 15.05 0.61 -10.71
N GLN A 33 16.00 1.26 -10.04
CA GLN A 33 17.30 0.67 -9.65
C GLN A 33 17.78 1.14 -8.27
N GLY A 34 16.86 1.55 -7.39
CA GLY A 34 17.17 2.06 -6.06
C GLY A 34 16.87 1.07 -4.94
N VAL A 35 17.37 1.38 -3.75
CA VAL A 35 17.03 0.63 -2.53
C VAL A 35 15.60 0.96 -2.13
N GLY A 36 14.80 -0.06 -1.80
CA GLY A 36 13.41 0.12 -1.40
C GLY A 36 13.29 0.62 0.04
N ILE A 37 12.45 1.63 0.26
CA ILE A 37 12.12 2.16 1.58
C ILE A 37 10.76 1.61 2.00
N LYS A 38 10.70 0.91 3.13
CA LYS A 38 9.43 0.48 3.73
C LYS A 38 8.71 1.69 4.31
N VAL A 39 7.43 1.82 4.00
CA VAL A 39 6.59 2.93 4.48
C VAL A 39 5.52 2.35 5.38
N ASP A 40 5.31 2.99 6.53
CA ASP A 40 4.24 2.61 7.45
C ASP A 40 2.89 3.05 6.88
N VAL A 41 1.94 2.11 6.83
CA VAL A 41 0.59 2.33 6.33
C VAL A 41 -0.21 3.24 7.28
N ASN A 42 0.17 3.31 8.56
CA ASN A 42 -0.48 4.15 9.57
C ASN A 42 0.00 5.61 9.59
N SER A 43 1.09 5.93 8.90
CA SER A 43 1.65 7.29 8.88
C SER A 43 1.05 8.19 7.78
N LEU A 44 -0.06 7.79 7.17
CA LEU A 44 -0.71 8.44 6.02
C LEU A 44 -2.04 9.14 6.35
#